data_AF-F4KFG1-F1
#
_entry.id   AF-F4KFG1-F1
#
_cell.length_a   1.000
_cell.length_b   1.000
_cell.length_c   1.000
_cell.angle_alpha   90.00
_cell.angle_beta   90.00
_cell.angle_gamma   90.00
#
_symmetry.space_group_name_H-M   'P 1'
#
loop_
_entity.id
_entity.type
_entity.pdbx_description
1 polymer ?
#
loop_
_entity_poly.entity_id
_entity_poly.type
_entity_poly.pdbx_seq_one_letter_code
_entity_poly.pdbx_strand_id
1 'polypeptide(L)'
;MGYGKHNRSKGGNSSRGRTDNLAREDESLPLDQEPEDEAPVPKVQLAMWDFGQCDAKRCTGRKLARFNLLKELRVNTGFGGVVLSPVGRQCVSREDYDLIKRKGLAVVDCSWARLTDVPFAKLRCTAPRLLPWLVAANPVNYGRPCELSCVEALSAALILCGEKETAELLLGKFKWGHAFLSLNK
;
A
#
# COMPACT_ATOMS: atom_id res chain seq x y z
N MET A 1 -49.22 47.99 -0.98
CA MET A 1 -48.42 48.86 -1.87
C MET A 1 -47.60 47.96 -2.76
N GLY A 2 -47.68 47.93 -4.09
CA GLY A 2 -48.20 48.88 -5.06
C GLY A 2 -47.19 48.94 -6.20
N TYR A 3 -47.59 48.45 -7.38
CA TYR A 3 -47.10 48.82 -8.74
C TYR A 3 -45.64 48.42 -9.07
N GLY A 4 -45.29 47.73 -10.16
CA GLY A 4 -45.88 47.66 -11.49
C GLY A 4 -45.19 48.63 -12.44
N LYS A 5 -44.51 48.13 -13.49
CA LYS A 5 -44.71 48.49 -14.92
C LYS A 5 -43.45 48.30 -15.80
N HIS A 6 -43.67 47.48 -16.84
CA HIS A 6 -43.04 47.56 -18.16
C HIS A 6 -43.19 48.97 -18.77
N ASN A 7 -42.26 49.39 -19.66
CA ASN A 7 -42.61 49.61 -21.09
C ASN A 7 -41.45 50.08 -22.00
N ARG A 8 -41.45 49.51 -23.22
CA ARG A 8 -41.30 50.12 -24.56
C ARG A 8 -40.03 50.91 -24.90
N SER A 9 -39.18 50.42 -25.81
CA SER A 9 -39.28 50.37 -27.29
C SER A 9 -38.98 51.69 -28.02
N LYS A 10 -38.01 51.67 -28.94
CA LYS A 10 -38.01 52.35 -30.26
C LYS A 10 -36.71 51.96 -30.99
N GLY A 11 -36.81 51.24 -32.11
CA GLY A 11 -36.64 51.79 -33.47
C GLY A 11 -35.22 51.45 -33.95
N GLY A 12 -34.91 51.05 -35.18
CA GLY A 12 -35.59 50.93 -36.45
C GLY A 12 -34.49 50.89 -37.54
N ASN A 13 -34.75 50.20 -38.64
CA ASN A 13 -34.06 50.25 -39.94
C ASN A 13 -32.68 49.60 -40.18
N SER A 14 -32.74 48.48 -40.91
CA SER A 14 -32.23 48.25 -42.27
C SER A 14 -30.78 48.63 -42.68
N SER A 15 -30.07 47.57 -43.11
CA SER A 15 -29.30 47.45 -44.36
C SER A 15 -27.81 47.86 -44.41
N ARG A 16 -27.02 46.94 -45.03
CA ARG A 16 -25.79 47.10 -45.85
C ARG A 16 -24.41 46.82 -45.22
N GLY A 17 -23.60 46.09 -46.02
CA GLY A 17 -22.12 45.90 -45.95
C GLY A 17 -21.72 44.68 -45.13
N ARG A 18 -21.21 43.55 -45.64
CA ARG A 18 -20.13 43.19 -46.60
C ARG A 18 -18.70 43.55 -46.10
N THR A 19 -17.89 42.49 -45.98
CA THR A 19 -16.44 42.36 -45.70
C THR A 19 -16.00 42.73 -44.26
N ASP A 20 -15.04 42.10 -43.59
CA ASP A 20 -13.83 41.38 -44.03
C ASP A 20 -13.36 40.33 -43.01
N ASN A 21 -12.60 39.36 -43.51
CA ASN A 21 -11.82 38.37 -42.77
C ASN A 21 -10.72 39.05 -41.93
N LEU A 22 -10.67 38.79 -40.62
CA LEU A 22 -9.42 38.82 -39.85
C LEU A 22 -9.43 37.67 -38.83
N ALA A 23 -8.59 36.69 -39.12
CA ALA A 23 -8.33 35.53 -38.29
C ALA A 23 -7.81 35.97 -36.91
N ARG A 24 -8.48 35.51 -35.85
CA ARG A 24 -7.97 35.57 -34.48
C ARG A 24 -7.17 34.30 -34.24
N GLU A 25 -5.86 34.46 -34.13
CA GLU A 25 -4.93 33.44 -33.68
C GLU A 25 -5.26 33.10 -32.23
N ASP A 26 -5.84 31.92 -32.03
CA ASP A 26 -6.12 31.33 -30.72
C ASP A 26 -4.82 30.70 -30.21
N GLU A 27 -3.98 31.51 -29.56
CA GLU A 27 -2.86 31.01 -28.74
C GLU A 27 -3.42 30.25 -27.53
N SER A 28 -3.81 29.00 -27.78
CA SER A 28 -4.08 28.03 -26.73
C SER A 28 -2.74 27.54 -26.18
N LEU A 29 -2.36 28.11 -25.03
CA LEU A 29 -1.26 27.64 -24.20
C LEU A 29 -1.41 26.12 -23.95
N PRO A 30 -0.37 25.30 -24.17
CA PRO A 30 -0.40 23.90 -23.76
C PRO A 30 -0.57 23.84 -22.24
N LEU A 31 -1.67 23.25 -21.79
CA LEU A 31 -1.80 22.80 -20.41
C LEU A 31 -0.74 21.73 -20.20
N ASP A 32 0.35 22.09 -19.51
CA ASP A 32 1.28 21.12 -18.95
C ASP A 32 0.46 20.13 -18.13
N GLN A 33 0.30 18.92 -18.69
CA GLN A 33 -0.21 17.78 -17.96
C GLN A 33 0.89 17.38 -16.99
N GLU A 34 0.84 17.96 -15.79
CA GLU A 34 1.51 17.39 -14.61
C GLU A 34 1.17 15.89 -14.59
N PRO A 35 2.15 14.98 -14.60
CA PRO A 35 1.87 13.56 -14.56
C PRO A 35 1.09 13.28 -13.28
N GLU A 36 -0.14 12.79 -13.44
CA GLU A 36 -0.94 12.31 -12.32
C GLU A 36 -0.09 11.27 -11.58
N ASP A 37 0.34 11.61 -10.36
CA ASP A 37 1.13 10.75 -9.47
C ASP A 37 0.32 9.47 -9.22
N GLU A 38 0.52 8.44 -10.04
CA GLU A 38 -0.05 7.11 -9.83
C GLU A 38 0.39 6.65 -8.43
N ALA A 39 -0.59 6.49 -7.53
CA ALA A 39 -0.31 6.09 -6.16
C ALA A 39 0.55 4.82 -6.16
N PRO A 40 1.71 4.80 -5.48
CA PRO A 40 2.65 3.70 -5.61
C PRO A 40 2.03 2.38 -5.15
N VAL A 41 1.97 1.42 -6.08
CA VAL A 41 1.39 0.09 -5.88
C VAL A 41 2.50 -0.93 -5.62
N PRO A 42 2.32 -1.89 -4.70
CA PRO A 42 3.25 -3.01 -4.54
C PRO A 42 3.41 -3.81 -5.83
N LYS A 43 4.65 -4.09 -6.24
CA LYS A 43 4.93 -4.98 -7.39
C LYS A 43 4.60 -6.44 -7.10
N VAL A 44 4.44 -6.78 -5.83
CA VAL A 44 4.22 -8.13 -5.30
C VAL A 44 2.88 -8.16 -4.57
N GLN A 45 2.12 -9.23 -4.77
CA GLN A 45 0.91 -9.46 -3.99
C GLN A 45 1.25 -9.74 -2.52
N LEU A 46 0.75 -8.90 -1.62
CA LEU A 46 0.92 -9.08 -0.17
C LEU A 46 -0.38 -9.56 0.47
N ALA A 47 -0.26 -10.47 1.43
CA ALA A 47 -1.41 -11.00 2.14
C ALA A 47 -1.16 -11.20 3.65
N MET A 48 -2.24 -11.33 4.41
CA MET A 48 -2.19 -11.49 5.87
C MET A 48 -3.33 -12.37 6.36
N TRP A 49 -3.06 -13.29 7.28
CA TRP A 49 -4.11 -13.81 8.16
C TRP A 49 -4.20 -12.94 9.41
N ASP A 50 -5.34 -12.29 9.65
CA ASP A 50 -5.60 -11.50 10.85
C ASP A 50 -6.39 -12.34 11.86
N PHE A 51 -5.82 -12.52 13.06
CA PHE A 51 -6.44 -13.26 14.15
C PHE A 51 -7.19 -12.39 15.16
N GLY A 52 -7.30 -11.08 14.93
CA GLY A 52 -8.09 -10.22 15.81
C GLY A 52 -7.40 -9.92 17.16
N GLN A 53 -6.16 -10.37 17.36
CA GLN A 53 -5.51 -10.38 18.68
C GLN A 53 -4.88 -9.03 19.07
N CYS A 54 -4.64 -8.17 18.08
CA CYS A 54 -4.03 -6.84 18.26
C CYS A 54 -5.07 -5.72 18.26
N ASP A 55 -4.75 -4.60 18.92
CA ASP A 55 -5.51 -3.34 18.80
C ASP A 55 -5.52 -2.88 17.33
N ALA A 56 -6.71 -2.69 16.77
CA ALA A 56 -6.92 -2.32 15.36
C ALA A 56 -6.18 -1.04 14.95
N LYS A 57 -6.02 -0.09 15.87
CA LYS A 57 -5.36 1.20 15.60
C LYS A 57 -3.84 1.07 15.58
N ARG A 58 -3.29 0.12 16.35
CA ARG A 58 -1.85 -0.11 16.49
C ARG A 58 -1.31 -1.21 15.57
N CYS A 59 -2.19 -2.11 15.12
CA CYS A 59 -1.81 -3.20 14.22
C CYS A 59 -1.24 -2.65 12.90
N THR A 60 0.03 -2.95 12.64
CA THR A 60 0.72 -2.52 11.43
C THR A 60 0.16 -3.23 10.20
N GLY A 61 -0.26 -4.50 10.33
CA GLY A 61 -0.88 -5.28 9.26
C GLY A 61 -2.21 -4.68 8.79
N ARG A 62 -3.16 -4.44 9.70
CA ARG A 62 -4.43 -3.76 9.38
C ARG A 62 -4.22 -2.35 8.85
N LYS A 63 -3.17 -1.65 9.27
CA LYS A 63 -2.82 -0.36 8.68
C LYS A 63 -2.44 -0.51 7.20
N LEU A 64 -1.66 -1.51 6.82
CA LEU A 64 -1.36 -1.79 5.42
C LEU A 64 -2.61 -2.18 4.61
N ALA A 65 -3.51 -2.97 5.20
CA ALA A 65 -4.79 -3.33 4.59
C ALA A 65 -5.65 -2.08 4.30
N ARG A 66 -5.71 -1.11 5.23
CA ARG A 66 -6.41 0.18 5.02
C ARG A 66 -5.82 1.02 3.87
N PHE A 67 -4.53 0.87 3.58
CA PHE A 67 -3.88 1.52 2.44
C PHE A 67 -3.99 0.70 1.14
N ASN A 68 -4.75 -0.40 1.12
CA ASN A 68 -4.86 -1.34 -0.01
C ASN A 68 -3.52 -1.93 -0.47
N LEU A 69 -2.50 -1.94 0.40
CA LEU A 69 -1.18 -2.51 0.11
C LEU A 69 -1.11 -4.01 0.41
N LEU A 70 -2.10 -4.54 1.12
CA LEU A 70 -2.12 -5.91 1.60
C LEU A 70 -3.55 -6.45 1.64
N LYS A 71 -3.73 -7.72 1.27
CA LYS A 71 -5.02 -8.42 1.29
C LYS A 71 -5.19 -9.29 2.53
N GLU A 72 -6.31 -9.13 3.23
CA GLU A 72 -6.68 -10.01 4.33
C GLU A 72 -7.21 -11.36 3.82
N LEU A 73 -6.72 -12.44 4.43
CA LEU A 73 -7.08 -13.83 4.15
C LEU A 73 -7.95 -14.39 5.27
N ARG A 74 -8.92 -15.23 4.90
CA ARG A 74 -9.68 -16.03 5.88
C ARG A 74 -8.80 -17.19 6.36
N VAL A 75 -8.98 -17.61 7.61
CA VAL A 75 -8.17 -18.69 8.24
C VAL A 75 -8.17 -20.00 7.44
N ASN A 76 -9.27 -20.33 6.76
CA ASN A 76 -9.38 -21.54 5.94
C ASN A 76 -8.90 -21.36 4.49
N THR A 77 -8.51 -20.15 4.10
CA THR A 77 -7.95 -19.86 2.78
C THR A 77 -6.47 -20.14 2.80
N GLY A 78 -6.00 -21.02 1.90
CA GLY A 78 -4.58 -21.27 1.72
C GLY A 78 -3.89 -20.19 0.91
N PHE A 79 -2.58 -20.08 1.11
CA PHE A 79 -1.72 -19.18 0.34
C PHE A 79 -0.66 -19.95 -0.44
N GLY A 80 -0.62 -19.70 -1.76
CA GLY A 80 0.26 -20.39 -2.71
C GLY A 80 1.69 -19.87 -2.76
N GLY A 81 1.95 -18.71 -2.15
CA GLY A 81 3.27 -18.08 -2.13
C GLY A 81 4.06 -18.35 -0.87
N VAL A 82 5.03 -17.48 -0.60
CA VAL A 82 5.86 -17.54 0.61
C VAL A 82 5.07 -17.04 1.79
N VAL A 83 5.19 -17.73 2.93
CA VAL A 83 4.52 -17.34 4.17
C VAL A 83 5.55 -17.17 5.28
N LEU A 84 5.62 -15.98 5.87
CA LEU A 84 6.40 -15.73 7.06
C LEU A 84 5.68 -16.36 8.26
N SER A 85 6.28 -17.40 8.81
CA SER A 85 5.65 -18.19 9.86
C SER A 85 6.69 -18.85 10.77
N PRO A 86 6.47 -18.88 12.09
CA PRO A 86 7.37 -19.55 13.04
C PRO A 86 7.46 -21.06 12.83
N VAL A 87 6.53 -21.66 12.07
CA VAL A 87 6.61 -23.09 11.71
C VAL A 87 7.50 -23.38 10.49
N GLY A 88 8.08 -22.33 9.88
CA GLY A 88 9.05 -22.47 8.81
C GLY A 88 10.33 -23.17 9.30
N ARG A 89 11.02 -23.86 8.37
CA ARG A 89 12.31 -24.52 8.66
C ARG A 89 13.49 -23.87 7.95
N GLN A 90 13.20 -23.04 6.95
CA GLN A 90 14.20 -22.35 6.12
C GLN A 90 13.98 -20.85 6.27
N CYS A 91 15.07 -20.10 6.35
CA CYS A 91 14.99 -18.64 6.32
C CYS A 91 14.70 -18.16 4.89
N VAL A 92 14.00 -17.03 4.77
CA VAL A 92 13.82 -16.34 3.48
C VAL A 92 15.20 -16.05 2.88
N SER A 93 15.35 -16.33 1.59
CA SER A 93 16.57 -16.04 0.83
C SER A 93 16.23 -15.50 -0.56
N ARG A 94 17.26 -15.13 -1.35
CA ARG A 94 17.07 -14.70 -2.74
C ARG A 94 16.40 -15.76 -3.63
N GLU A 95 16.47 -17.04 -3.27
CA GLU A 95 15.84 -18.13 -4.01
C GLU A 95 14.31 -18.04 -3.99
N ASP A 96 13.75 -17.36 -2.99
CA ASP A 96 12.32 -17.17 -2.83
C ASP A 96 11.75 -16.05 -3.72
N TYR A 97 12.60 -15.22 -4.33
CA TYR A 97 12.20 -14.07 -5.16
C TYR A 97 11.19 -14.45 -6.24
N ASP A 98 11.50 -15.53 -6.96
CA ASP A 98 10.70 -16.04 -8.06
C ASP A 98 9.31 -16.49 -7.63
N LEU A 99 9.21 -17.13 -6.46
CA LEU A 99 7.94 -17.55 -5.89
C LEU A 99 7.15 -16.35 -5.37
N ILE A 100 7.80 -15.40 -4.71
CA ILE A 100 7.19 -14.17 -4.22
C ILE A 100 6.63 -13.36 -5.37
N LYS A 101 7.38 -13.17 -6.46
CA LYS A 101 6.93 -12.43 -7.64
C LYS A 101 5.71 -13.07 -8.30
N ARG A 102 5.66 -14.41 -8.40
CA ARG A 102 4.56 -15.14 -9.07
C ARG A 102 3.33 -15.37 -8.22
N LYS A 103 3.50 -15.58 -6.91
CA LYS A 103 2.45 -16.06 -5.99
C LYS A 103 2.24 -15.19 -4.76
N GLY A 104 3.12 -14.22 -4.53
CA GLY A 104 3.04 -13.27 -3.44
C GLY A 104 3.74 -13.70 -2.16
N LEU A 105 3.63 -12.82 -1.16
CA LEU A 105 4.18 -12.97 0.18
C LEU A 105 3.07 -12.76 1.22
N ALA A 106 3.00 -13.63 2.22
CA ALA A 106 2.04 -13.53 3.30
C ALA A 106 2.68 -13.53 4.69
N VAL A 107 1.98 -12.94 5.66
CA VAL A 107 2.35 -12.93 7.07
C VAL A 107 1.17 -13.35 7.95
N VAL A 108 1.45 -13.85 9.16
CA VAL A 108 0.44 -14.17 10.16
C VAL A 108 0.39 -13.04 11.21
N ASP A 109 -0.68 -12.25 11.20
CA ASP A 109 -0.88 -11.16 12.17
C ASP A 109 -1.49 -11.71 13.46
N CYS A 110 -0.63 -11.78 14.47
CA CYS A 110 -0.96 -12.23 15.82
C CYS A 110 -0.15 -11.40 16.82
N SER A 111 -0.62 -11.34 18.07
CA SER A 111 0.18 -10.73 19.12
C SER A 111 1.28 -11.71 19.55
N TRP A 112 2.49 -11.22 19.81
CA TRP A 112 3.59 -12.06 20.33
C TRP A 112 3.20 -12.85 21.59
N ALA A 113 2.36 -12.28 22.45
CA ALA A 113 1.85 -12.93 23.67
C ALA A 113 0.89 -14.10 23.42
N ARG A 114 0.32 -14.21 22.22
CA ARG A 114 -0.73 -15.20 21.87
C ARG A 114 -0.38 -16.03 20.64
N LEU A 115 0.91 -16.15 20.36
CA LEU A 115 1.41 -16.93 19.23
C LEU A 115 1.04 -18.43 19.37
N THR A 116 0.95 -18.94 20.60
CA THR A 116 0.49 -20.30 20.92
C THR A 116 -0.97 -20.56 20.56
N ASP A 117 -1.80 -19.51 20.50
CA ASP A 117 -3.22 -19.63 20.21
C ASP A 117 -3.50 -19.73 18.71
N VAL A 118 -2.50 -19.44 17.87
CA VAL A 118 -2.63 -19.46 16.43
C VAL A 118 -2.66 -20.91 15.94
N PRO A 119 -3.73 -21.35 15.26
CA PRO A 119 -3.84 -22.71 14.74
C PRO A 119 -3.02 -22.84 13.45
N PHE A 120 -1.68 -22.84 13.55
CA PHE A 120 -0.79 -22.92 12.39
C PHE A 120 -1.08 -24.15 11.51
N ALA A 121 -1.56 -25.25 12.08
CA ALA A 121 -1.97 -26.45 11.32
C ALA A 121 -3.17 -26.22 10.38
N LYS A 122 -4.01 -25.22 10.66
CA LYS A 122 -5.15 -24.85 9.79
C LYS A 122 -4.74 -23.89 8.68
N LEU A 123 -3.63 -23.17 8.86
CA LEU A 123 -3.09 -22.26 7.86
C LEU A 123 -2.39 -23.08 6.77
N ARG A 124 -3.03 -23.19 5.60
CA ARG A 124 -2.47 -23.90 4.45
C ARG A 124 -1.40 -23.03 3.79
N CYS A 125 -0.15 -23.25 4.17
CA CYS A 125 1.03 -22.53 3.69
C CYS A 125 1.83 -23.42 2.73
N THR A 126 2.11 -22.93 1.52
CA THR A 126 2.88 -23.71 0.53
C THR A 126 4.39 -23.65 0.80
N ALA A 127 4.91 -22.47 1.12
CA ALA A 127 6.33 -22.25 1.40
C ALA A 127 6.51 -21.44 2.70
N PRO A 128 6.39 -22.07 3.88
CA PRO A 128 6.66 -21.39 5.14
C PRO A 128 8.15 -21.06 5.28
N ARG A 129 8.46 -19.82 5.65
CA ARG A 129 9.81 -19.30 5.85
C ARG A 129 9.94 -18.58 7.19
N LEU A 130 11.12 -18.68 7.77
CA LEU A 130 11.57 -17.88 8.90
C LEU A 130 12.24 -16.60 8.38
N LEU A 131 12.34 -15.59 9.24
CA LEU A 131 13.24 -14.47 8.99
C LEU A 131 14.58 -14.73 9.69
N PRO A 132 15.69 -14.24 9.12
CA PRO A 132 16.96 -14.23 9.82
C PRO A 132 16.89 -13.34 11.06
N TRP A 133 17.96 -13.37 11.87
CA TRP A 133 18.07 -12.49 13.03
C TRP A 133 18.04 -11.03 12.60
N LEU A 134 17.06 -10.29 13.11
CA LEU A 134 16.80 -8.89 12.81
C LEU A 134 16.31 -8.20 14.08
N VAL A 135 16.55 -6.91 14.19
CA VAL A 135 16.15 -6.10 15.34
C VAL A 135 14.95 -5.23 14.99
N ALA A 136 13.96 -5.22 15.87
CA ALA A 136 12.78 -4.39 15.72
C ALA A 136 13.12 -2.90 15.89
N ALA A 137 12.57 -2.07 15.01
CA ALA A 137 12.59 -0.61 15.09
C ALA A 137 11.20 -0.02 15.39
N ASN A 138 10.16 -0.86 15.47
CA ASN A 138 8.83 -0.42 15.86
C ASN A 138 8.80 0.13 17.30
N PRO A 139 7.92 1.10 17.62
CA PRO A 139 7.89 1.74 18.94
C PRO A 139 7.54 0.82 20.12
N VAL A 140 6.96 -0.35 19.86
CA VAL A 140 6.52 -1.27 20.92
C VAL A 140 7.69 -2.16 21.37
N ASN A 141 8.47 -2.67 20.42
CA ASN A 141 9.53 -3.64 20.65
C ASN A 141 10.91 -3.12 20.23
N TYR A 142 11.12 -1.80 20.20
CA TYR A 142 12.37 -1.20 19.73
C TYR A 142 13.60 -1.84 20.38
N GLY A 143 14.57 -2.26 19.58
CA GLY A 143 15.82 -2.89 20.03
C GLY A 143 15.69 -4.37 20.38
N ARG A 144 14.49 -4.96 20.36
CA ARG A 144 14.30 -6.38 20.65
C ARG A 144 14.61 -7.24 19.42
N PRO A 145 15.40 -8.32 19.56
CA PRO A 145 15.69 -9.23 18.46
C PRO A 145 14.48 -10.09 18.12
N CYS A 146 14.25 -10.32 16.83
CA CYS A 146 13.22 -11.21 16.27
C CYS A 146 11.76 -10.86 16.60
N GLU A 147 11.49 -9.83 17.41
CA GLU A 147 10.15 -9.37 17.79
C GLU A 147 9.60 -8.30 16.81
N LEU A 148 9.69 -8.60 15.52
CA LEU A 148 9.29 -7.69 14.44
C LEU A 148 7.76 -7.50 14.40
N SER A 149 7.34 -6.33 13.93
CA SER A 149 5.96 -6.08 13.52
C SER A 149 5.68 -6.67 12.13
N CYS A 150 4.40 -6.84 11.76
CA CYS A 150 4.03 -7.41 10.46
C CYS A 150 4.58 -6.60 9.27
N VAL A 151 4.66 -5.27 9.39
CA VAL A 151 5.25 -4.44 8.33
C VAL A 151 6.76 -4.66 8.21
N GLU A 152 7.47 -4.74 9.33
CA GLU A 152 8.92 -5.01 9.33
C GLU A 152 9.22 -6.40 8.78
N ALA A 153 8.43 -7.40 9.17
CA ALA A 153 8.58 -8.77 8.70
C ALA A 153 8.42 -8.87 7.18
N LEU A 154 7.35 -8.28 6.63
CA LEU A 154 7.12 -8.24 5.18
C LEU A 154 8.24 -7.48 4.47
N SER A 155 8.64 -6.33 4.99
CA SER A 155 9.68 -5.48 4.39
C SER A 155 11.03 -6.19 4.40
N ALA A 156 11.38 -6.88 5.49
CA ALA A 156 12.60 -7.67 5.58
C ALA A 156 12.65 -8.77 4.52
N ALA A 157 11.58 -9.55 4.37
CA ALA A 157 11.50 -10.60 3.36
C ALA A 157 11.65 -10.04 1.94
N LEU A 158 11.00 -8.91 1.64
CA LEU A 158 11.12 -8.23 0.36
C LEU A 158 12.56 -7.77 0.09
N ILE A 159 13.23 -7.15 1.07
CA ILE A 159 14.63 -6.69 0.96
C ILE A 159 15.57 -7.88 0.72
N LEU A 160 15.41 -8.97 1.48
CA LEU A 160 16.22 -10.18 1.34
C LEU A 160 16.07 -10.80 -0.05
N CYS A 161 14.88 -10.71 -0.65
CA CYS A 161 14.60 -11.20 -1.99
C CYS A 161 14.99 -10.19 -3.09
N GLY A 162 15.31 -8.94 -2.76
CA GLY A 162 15.71 -7.91 -3.72
C GLY A 162 14.60 -6.94 -4.14
N GLU A 163 13.38 -7.05 -3.61
CA GLU A 163 12.26 -6.13 -3.86
C GLU A 163 12.28 -4.93 -2.88
N LYS A 164 13.36 -4.14 -2.94
CA LYS A 164 13.56 -3.01 -2.01
C LYS A 164 12.51 -1.91 -2.15
N GLU A 165 12.09 -1.59 -3.36
CA GLU A 165 11.11 -0.52 -3.61
C GLU A 165 9.77 -0.79 -2.90
N THR A 166 9.26 -2.02 -2.98
CA THR A 166 8.03 -2.40 -2.28
C THR A 166 8.23 -2.33 -0.76
N ALA A 167 9.39 -2.76 -0.25
CA ALA A 167 9.69 -2.67 1.18
C ALA A 167 9.73 -1.22 1.69
N GLU A 168 10.36 -0.32 0.94
CA GLU A 168 10.44 1.11 1.24
C GLU A 168 9.05 1.76 1.19
N LEU A 169 8.21 1.38 0.23
CA LEU A 169 6.80 1.80 0.16
C LEU A 169 6.03 1.41 1.43
N LEU A 170 6.18 0.15 1.90
CA LEU A 170 5.51 -0.32 3.11
C LEU A 170 5.97 0.45 4.34
N LEU A 171 7.29 0.55 4.53
CA LEU A 171 7.89 1.25 5.68
C LEU A 171 7.58 2.76 5.65
N GLY A 172 7.49 3.37 4.47
CA GLY A 172 7.15 4.78 4.28
C GLY A 172 5.77 5.17 4.81
N LYS A 173 4.86 4.20 5.02
CA LYS A 173 3.56 4.47 5.69
C LYS A 173 3.69 4.67 7.20
N PHE A 174 4.89 4.50 7.77
CA PHE A 174 5.19 4.61 9.19
C PHE A 174 6.29 5.64 9.41
N LYS A 175 6.04 6.62 10.28
CA LYS A 175 7.03 7.68 10.58
C LYS A 175 8.38 7.12 11.04
N TRP A 176 8.36 6.00 11.77
CA TRP A 176 9.54 5.30 12.28
C TRP A 176 10.11 4.25 11.30
N GLY A 177 9.46 3.98 10.17
CA GLY A 177 9.81 2.85 9.28
C GLY A 177 11.24 2.91 8.73
N HIS A 178 11.76 4.12 8.46
CA HIS A 178 13.14 4.34 8.03
C HIS A 178 14.20 3.86 9.05
N ALA A 179 13.85 3.84 10.34
CA ALA A 179 14.73 3.36 11.39
C ALA A 179 14.98 1.85 11.27
N PHE A 180 14.02 1.08 10.75
CA PHE A 180 14.18 -0.36 10.55
C PHE A 180 15.32 -0.68 9.58
N LEU A 181 15.39 0.05 8.46
CA LEU A 181 16.46 -0.09 7.48
C LEU A 181 17.81 0.32 8.08
N SER A 182 17.83 1.41 8.83
CA SER A 182 19.08 1.93 9.43
C SER A 182 19.63 0.99 10.50
N LEU A 183 18.76 0.32 11.26
CA LEU A 183 19.12 -0.58 12.34
C LEU A 183 19.63 -1.94 11.86
N ASN A 184 19.21 -2.39 10.68
CA ASN A 184 19.51 -3.73 10.13
C ASN A 184 20.34 -3.66 8.84
N LYS A 185 21.21 -2.64 8.70
CA LYS A 185 22.11 -2.46 7.55
C LYS A 185 23.28 -3.45 7.56
#